data_AF-A0A3D5K5P8-F1
#
_entry.id   AF-A0A3D5K5P8-F1
#
_cell.length_a   1.000
_cell.length_b   1.000
_cell.length_c   1.000
_cell.angle_alpha   90.00
_cell.angle_beta   90.00
_cell.angle_gamma   90.00
#
_symmetry.space_group_name_H-M   'P 1'
#
loop_
_entity.id
_entity.type
_entity.pdbx_description
1 polymer ?
#
loop_
_entity_poly.entity_id
_entity_poly.type
_entity_poly.pdbx_seq_one_letter_code
_entity_poly.pdbx_strand_id
1 'polypeptide(L)' 'MSATGKLPESVRYCIIGAGIHGLSTAWHLARELKARGAGSGDDILIIEKSAAG' A
#
# COMPACT_ATOMS: atom_id res chain seq x y z
N MET A 1 -2.38 11.75 10.65
CA MET A 1 -2.50 10.64 11.61
C MET A 1 -1.33 9.70 11.36
N SER A 2 -0.34 9.69 12.26
CA SER A 2 0.78 8.75 12.16
C SER A 2 0.30 7.40 12.72
N ALA A 3 0.21 6.38 11.87
CA ALA A 3 -0.07 5.03 12.33
C ALA A 3 1.20 4.47 12.97
N THR A 4 1.39 4.71 14.26
CA THR A 4 2.32 3.93 15.09
C THR A 4 1.67 2.58 15.40
N GLY A 5 1.41 1.79 14.37
CA GLY A 5 1.00 0.40 14.48
C GLY A 5 2.21 -0.50 14.22
N LYS A 6 2.37 -1.56 15.01
CA LYS A 6 3.34 -2.62 14.73
C LYS A 6 3.15 -3.09 13.28
N LEU A 7 4.22 -3.10 12.48
CA LEU A 7 4.15 -3.62 11.11
C LEU A 7 3.73 -5.09 11.14
N PRO A 8 2.85 -5.53 10.23
CA PRO A 8 2.50 -6.94 10.12
C PRO A 8 3.73 -7.77 9.76
N GLU A 9 3.77 -9.03 10.22
CA GLU A 9 4.88 -9.96 9.94
C GLU A 9 4.96 -10.34 8.45
N SER A 10 3.83 -10.28 7.74
CA SER A 10 3.76 -10.48 6.29
C SER A 10 2.60 -9.69 5.69
N VAL A 11 2.72 -9.34 4.41
CA VAL A 11 1.67 -8.68 3.62
C VAL A 11 1.60 -9.31 2.24
N ARG A 12 0.41 -9.32 1.64
CA ARG A 12 0.23 -9.85 0.28
C ARG A 12 0.73 -8.87 -0.77
N TYR A 13 0.55 -7.57 -0.53
CA TYR A 13 0.97 -6.50 -1.43
C TYR A 13 1.75 -5.44 -0.63
N CYS A 14 3.00 -5.20 -1.02
CA CYS A 14 3.85 -4.16 -0.46
C CYS A 14 4.29 -3.21 -1.58
N ILE A 15 4.06 -1.92 -1.40
CA ILE A 15 4.50 -0.86 -2.32
C ILE A 15 5.50 0.02 -1.56
N ILE A 16 6.66 0.22 -2.17
CA ILE A 16 7.74 1.05 -1.60
C ILE A 16 7.70 2.41 -2.31
N GLY A 17 7.48 3.46 -1.52
CA GLY A 17 7.31 4.84 -1.96
C GLY A 17 5.83 5.27 -1.95
N ALA A 18 5.51 6.31 -1.19
CA ALA A 18 4.21 6.99 -1.18
C ALA A 18 4.22 8.27 -2.04
N GLY A 19 5.10 8.35 -3.04
CA GLY A 19 5.03 9.34 -4.11
C GLY A 19 3.92 9.04 -5.13
N ILE A 20 3.74 9.91 -6.13
CA ILE A 20 2.64 9.81 -7.10
C ILE A 20 2.58 8.46 -7.82
N HIS A 21 3.73 7.90 -8.19
CA HIS A 21 3.80 6.60 -8.85
C HIS A 21 3.34 5.48 -7.91
N GLY A 22 3.85 5.43 -6.67
CA GLY A 22 3.49 4.39 -5.71
C GLY A 22 2.02 4.45 -5.29
N LEU A 23 1.48 5.65 -5.04
CA LEU A 23 0.06 5.84 -4.74
C LEU A 23 -0.83 5.49 -5.94
N SER A 24 -0.42 5.85 -7.16
CA SER A 24 -1.14 5.47 -8.39
C SER A 24 -1.16 3.94 -8.56
N THR A 25 -0.02 3.27 -8.33
CA THR A 25 0.07 1.81 -8.34
C THR A 25 -0.87 1.19 -7.29
N ALA A 26 -0.88 1.70 -6.05
CA ALA A 26 -1.75 1.20 -4.99
C ALA A 26 -3.24 1.32 -5.37
N TRP A 27 -3.62 2.47 -5.91
CA TRP A 27 -5.00 2.74 -6.30
C TRP A 27 -5.46 1.86 -7.48
N HIS A 28 -4.63 1.72 -8.52
CA HIS A 28 -4.93 0.86 -9.66
C HIS A 28 -5.00 -0.61 -9.25
N LEU A 29 -4.10 -1.06 -8.37
CA LEU A 29 -4.13 -2.41 -7.82
C LEU A 29 -5.41 -2.67 -7.02
N ALA A 30 -5.77 -1.79 -6.08
CA ALA A 30 -7.00 -1.92 -5.30
C ALA A 30 -8.26 -1.95 -6.19
N ARG A 31 -8.32 -1.07 -7.19
CA ARG A 31 -9.41 -1.05 -8.19
C ARG A 31 -9.52 -2.37 -8.95
N GLU A 32 -8.41 -2.91 -9.42
CA GLU A 32 -8.38 -4.14 -10.23
C GLU A 32 -8.76 -5.36 -9.38
N LEU A 33 -8.23 -5.46 -8.15
CA LEU A 33 -8.61 -6.50 -7.19
C LEU A 33 -10.12 -6.49 -6.93
N LYS A 34 -10.69 -5.31 -6.72
CA LYS A 34 -12.12 -5.14 -6.49
C LYS A 34 -12.94 -5.53 -7.71
N ALA A 35 -12.54 -5.07 -8.90
CA ALA A 35 -13.23 -5.39 -10.15
C ALA A 35 -13.24 -6.90 -10.45
N ARG A 36 -12.18 -7.62 -10.07
CA ARG A 36 -12.07 -9.08 -10.23
C ARG A 36 -12.72 -9.90 -9.11
N GLY A 37 -13.22 -9.26 -8.05
CA GLY A 37 -13.69 -9.96 -6.85
C GLY A 37 -12.57 -10.65 -6.06
N ALA A 38 -11.32 -10.24 -6.24
CA ALA A 38 -10.14 -10.84 -5.61
C ALA A 38 -9.74 -10.17 -4.28
N GLY A 39 -10.32 -9.02 -3.95
CA GLY A 39 -10.11 -8.32 -2.70
C GLY A 39 -10.55 -6.86 -2.74
N SER A 40 -10.64 -6.20 -1.59
CA SER A 40 -10.96 -4.77 -1.48
C SER A 40 -9.74 -3.86 -1.71
N GLY A 41 -8.53 -4.38 -1.53
CA GLY A 41 -7.27 -3.61 -1.54
C GLY A 41 -6.84 -3.07 -0.17
N ASP A 42 -7.60 -3.37 0.90
CA ASP A 42 -7.32 -2.86 2.26
C ASP A 42 -6.03 -3.44 2.88
N ASP A 43 -5.50 -4.51 2.30
CA ASP A 43 -4.29 -5.19 2.73
C ASP A 43 -3.04 -4.80 1.92
N ILE A 44 -3.15 -3.75 1.09
CA ILE A 44 -2.00 -3.14 0.42
C ILE A 44 -1.25 -2.25 1.42
N LEU A 45 -0.03 -2.63 1.76
CA LEU A 45 0.85 -1.83 2.61
C LEU A 45 1.71 -0.90 1.74
N ILE A 46 1.71 0.39 2.05
CA ILE A 46 2.60 1.39 1.41
C ILE A 46 3.61 1.87 2.45
N ILE A 47 4.90 1.75 2.14
CA ILE A 47 6.00 2.16 3.00
C ILE A 47 6.70 3.36 2.37
N GLU A 48 6.91 4.44 3.14
CA GLU A 48 7.62 5.63 2.70
C GLU A 48 8.75 5.97 3.68
N LYS A 49 9.84 6.48 3.13
CA LYS A 49 10.94 7.03 3.91
C LYS A 49 10.56 8.41 4.43
N SER A 50 10.57 8.59 5.75
CA SER A 50 10.16 9.86 6.38
C SER A 50 11.14 11.02 6.16
N ALA A 51 12.41 10.74 5.84
CA ALA A 51 13.44 11.77 5.64
C ALA A 51 14.55 11.29 4.71
N ALA A 52 15.23 12.24 4.06
CA ALA A 52 16.51 11.96 3.41
C ALA A 52 17.53 11.46 4.45
N GLY A 53 18.45 10.60 3.99
CA GLY A 53 19.71 10.33 4.68
C GLY A 53 20.77 11.14 3.98
#